data_AF-L0A6C4-F1
#
_entry.id   AF-L0A6C4-F1
#
_cell.length_a   1.000
_cell.length_b   1.000
_cell.length_c   1.000
_cell.angle_alpha   90.00
_cell.angle_beta   90.00
_cell.angle_gamma   90.00
#
_symmetry.space_group_name_H-M   'P 1'
#
loop_
_entity.id
_entity.type
_entity.pdbx_description
1 polymer ?
#
loop_
_entity_poly.entity_id
_entity_poly.type
_entity_poly.pdbx_seq_one_letter_code
_entity_poly.pdbx_strand_id
1 'polypeptide(L)'
;MNGTVRKTVALLALALLALLGTVAGAVNVQIRPGSPEVEVALRQALQELGTGDVTFTLVASAGPTFRLGGVPAFNPDVVSRSLTRGGERVVEFNPNGPLPLAQAVKLEAARVLGLPENATPQDVRARYGGADLNADGRIDLADFAILTANYGKNGSGLPGDLNGDGKVDGVDLQLFSKFYTLP
;
A
#
# COMPACT_ATOMS: atom_id res chain seq x y z
N MET A 1 -28.66 -26.71 41.74
CA MET A 1 -27.74 -25.63 41.33
C MET A 1 -26.64 -26.27 40.50
N ASN A 2 -26.85 -26.33 39.18
CA ASN A 2 -26.01 -27.10 38.26
C ASN A 2 -24.72 -26.33 37.97
N GLY A 3 -23.59 -26.85 38.48
CA GLY A 3 -22.25 -26.38 38.18
C GLY A 3 -21.82 -26.85 36.79
N THR A 4 -21.86 -25.95 35.82
CA THR A 4 -21.33 -26.19 34.47
C THR A 4 -19.82 -25.98 34.48
N VAL A 5 -19.05 -27.06 34.57
CA VAL A 5 -17.60 -27.06 34.30
C VAL A 5 -17.42 -26.83 32.81
N ARG A 6 -16.94 -25.64 32.41
CA ARG A 6 -16.55 -25.33 31.03
C ARG A 6 -15.32 -26.15 30.68
N LYS A 7 -15.48 -27.12 29.78
CA LYS A 7 -14.37 -27.83 29.14
C LYS A 7 -13.63 -26.89 28.20
N THR A 8 -12.39 -26.62 28.54
CA THR A 8 -11.37 -25.99 27.70
C THR A 8 -11.17 -26.83 26.44
N VAL A 9 -11.29 -26.24 25.26
CA VAL A 9 -10.76 -26.81 24.01
C VAL A 9 -9.89 -25.73 23.37
N ALA A 10 -8.59 -25.88 23.54
CA ALA A 10 -7.58 -25.17 22.79
C ALA A 10 -7.51 -25.80 21.39
N LEU A 11 -7.70 -25.00 20.34
CA LEU A 11 -7.33 -25.36 18.99
C LEU A 11 -6.08 -24.57 18.62
N LEU A 12 -4.93 -25.22 18.79
CA LEU A 12 -3.68 -24.84 18.13
C LEU A 12 -3.85 -25.12 16.63
N ALA A 13 -3.84 -24.07 15.80
CA ALA A 13 -3.58 -24.22 14.38
C ALA A 13 -2.09 -23.92 14.14
N LEU A 14 -1.32 -24.98 13.90
CA LEU A 14 0.04 -24.95 13.42
C LEU A 14 0.00 -24.64 11.91
N ALA A 15 0.52 -23.49 11.48
CA ALA A 15 0.77 -23.21 10.07
C ALA A 15 2.27 -22.97 9.84
N LEU A 16 2.87 -24.05 9.33
CA LEU A 16 4.09 -24.24 8.57
C LEU A 16 4.95 -23.00 8.22
N LEU A 17 6.23 -23.14 8.57
CA LEU A 17 7.40 -22.34 8.21
C LEU A 17 7.48 -22.05 6.70
N ALA A 18 7.41 -20.78 6.31
CA ALA A 18 7.87 -20.30 5.01
C ALA A 18 9.28 -19.69 5.16
N LEU A 19 10.16 -20.11 4.26
CA LEU A 19 11.52 -19.64 3.99
C LEU A 19 11.71 -18.12 4.21
N LEU A 20 12.93 -17.73 4.60
CA LEU A 20 13.42 -16.35 4.70
C LEU A 20 12.92 -15.48 3.52
N GLY A 21 11.82 -14.76 3.75
CA GLY A 21 11.30 -13.73 2.89
C GLY A 21 11.35 -12.44 3.69
N THR A 22 12.09 -11.47 3.20
CA THR A 22 12.13 -10.10 3.72
C THR A 22 10.70 -9.62 3.99
N VAL A 23 10.45 -9.05 5.17
CA VAL A 23 9.16 -8.43 5.48
C VAL A 23 8.89 -7.36 4.43
N ALA A 24 8.07 -7.68 3.43
CA ALA A 24 7.57 -6.67 2.51
C ALA A 24 6.74 -5.69 3.35
N GLY A 25 7.00 -4.40 3.20
CA GLY A 25 6.16 -3.38 3.84
C GLY A 25 4.73 -3.56 3.32
N ALA A 26 3.85 -4.12 4.15
CA ALA A 26 2.46 -4.33 3.81
C ALA A 26 1.69 -3.03 4.10
N VAL A 27 1.30 -2.33 3.05
CA VAL A 27 0.56 -1.08 3.14
C VAL A 27 -0.93 -1.36 2.98
N ASN A 28 -1.70 -1.03 4.01
CA ASN A 28 -3.15 -1.13 3.97
C ASN A 28 -3.75 0.01 3.14
N VAL A 29 -4.50 -0.31 2.10
CA VAL A 29 -5.15 0.65 1.21
C VAL A 29 -6.64 0.62 1.44
N GLN A 30 -7.17 1.71 1.99
CA GLN A 30 -8.58 1.84 2.33
C GLN A 30 -9.37 2.37 1.15
N ILE A 31 -10.10 1.49 0.47
CA ILE A 31 -11.00 1.82 -0.64
C ILE A 31 -12.20 0.88 -0.54
N ARG A 32 -13.43 1.40 -0.64
CA ARG A 32 -14.64 0.58 -0.69
C ARG A 32 -15.01 0.25 -2.14
N PRO A 33 -14.95 -1.02 -2.58
CA PRO A 33 -15.46 -1.40 -3.89
C PRO A 33 -16.99 -1.41 -3.88
N GLY A 34 -17.60 -0.68 -4.80
CA GLY A 34 -19.05 -0.56 -4.95
C GLY A 34 -19.67 -1.66 -5.82
N SER A 35 -18.86 -2.52 -6.43
CA SER A 35 -19.30 -3.70 -7.18
C SER A 35 -18.21 -4.78 -7.22
N PRO A 36 -18.55 -6.07 -7.49
CA PRO A 36 -17.57 -7.15 -7.61
C PRO A 36 -16.52 -6.91 -8.71
N GLU A 37 -16.91 -6.33 -9.84
CA GLU A 37 -16.00 -6.03 -10.96
C GLU A 37 -14.94 -5.00 -10.56
N VAL A 38 -15.36 -3.99 -9.79
CA VAL A 38 -14.45 -2.99 -9.24
C VAL A 38 -13.53 -3.60 -8.19
N GLU A 39 -14.03 -4.51 -7.35
CA GLU A 39 -13.20 -5.20 -6.36
C GLU A 39 -12.08 -6.02 -7.04
N VAL A 40 -12.43 -6.79 -8.08
CA VAL A 40 -11.46 -7.57 -8.86
C VAL A 40 -10.42 -6.66 -9.51
N ALA A 41 -10.87 -5.61 -10.20
CA ALA A 41 -9.98 -4.64 -10.84
C ALA A 41 -9.06 -3.94 -9.82
N LEU A 42 -9.57 -3.66 -8.62
CA LEU A 42 -8.80 -3.00 -7.57
C LEU A 42 -7.73 -3.92 -6.98
N ARG A 43 -8.06 -5.19 -6.72
CA ARG A 43 -7.07 -6.18 -6.26
C ARG A 43 -5.95 -6.36 -7.29
N GLN A 44 -6.30 -6.44 -8.57
CA GLN A 44 -5.33 -6.50 -9.66
C GLN A 44 -4.47 -5.23 -9.70
N ALA A 45 -5.08 -4.04 -9.65
CA ALA A 45 -4.36 -2.78 -9.65
C ALA A 45 -3.36 -2.67 -8.51
N LEU A 46 -3.75 -3.03 -7.28
CA LEU A 46 -2.88 -2.98 -6.11
C LEU A 46 -1.73 -4.00 -6.21
N GLN A 47 -1.97 -5.17 -6.79
CA GLN A 47 -0.92 -6.14 -7.08
C GLN A 47 0.08 -5.60 -8.12
N GLU A 48 -0.40 -4.97 -9.20
CA GLU A 48 0.45 -4.41 -10.25
C GLU A 48 1.22 -3.15 -9.82
N LEU A 49 0.68 -2.37 -8.89
CA LEU A 49 1.36 -1.21 -8.30
C LEU A 49 2.37 -1.63 -7.22
N GLY A 50 2.18 -2.81 -6.62
CA GLY A 50 3.14 -3.37 -5.67
C GLY A 50 4.50 -3.65 -6.31
N THR A 51 5.51 -3.77 -5.46
CA THR A 51 6.84 -4.26 -5.83
C THR A 51 7.16 -5.51 -5.02
N GLY A 52 8.29 -6.19 -5.31
CA GLY A 52 8.71 -7.34 -4.50
C GLY A 52 8.90 -7.02 -3.01
N ASP A 53 9.17 -5.75 -2.67
CA ASP A 53 9.46 -5.30 -1.32
C ASP A 53 8.33 -4.45 -0.69
N VAL A 54 7.36 -4.01 -1.48
CA VAL A 54 6.21 -3.20 -1.02
C VAL A 54 4.93 -3.82 -1.55
N THR A 55 4.05 -4.26 -0.66
CA THR A 55 2.78 -4.90 -1.05
C THR A 55 1.60 -4.05 -0.59
N PHE A 56 0.58 -3.94 -1.43
CA PHE A 56 -0.65 -3.22 -1.10
C PHE A 56 -1.77 -4.20 -0.79
N THR A 57 -2.39 -4.07 0.38
CA THR A 57 -3.52 -4.89 0.81
C THR A 57 -4.79 -4.06 0.85
N LEU A 58 -5.82 -4.49 0.13
CA LEU A 58 -7.12 -3.83 0.12
C LEU A 58 -7.84 -4.00 1.47
N VAL A 59 -8.20 -2.87 2.08
CA VAL A 59 -9.09 -2.79 3.26
C VAL A 59 -10.42 -2.18 2.83
N ALA A 60 -11.40 -3.04 2.56
CA ALA A 60 -12.69 -2.68 1.96
C ALA A 60 -13.72 -2.06 2.92
N SER A 61 -13.33 -1.72 4.15
CA SER A 61 -14.24 -1.17 5.18
C SER A 61 -14.25 0.36 5.26
N ALA A 62 -13.27 1.04 4.65
CA ALA A 62 -13.04 2.47 4.80
C ALA A 62 -12.54 3.13 3.50
N GLY A 63 -12.38 4.46 3.53
CA GLY A 63 -11.85 5.24 2.41
C GLY A 63 -12.91 5.70 1.40
N PRO A 64 -12.52 6.15 0.21
CA PRO A 64 -13.45 6.51 -0.86
C PRO A 64 -14.17 5.26 -1.41
N THR A 65 -15.40 5.42 -1.89
CA THR A 65 -16.08 4.36 -2.65
C THR A 65 -15.74 4.45 -4.12
N PHE A 66 -15.32 3.33 -4.70
CA PHE A 66 -15.03 3.15 -6.11
C PHE A 66 -16.21 2.42 -6.75
N ARG A 67 -16.84 2.96 -7.79
CA ARG A 67 -18.02 2.34 -8.40
C ARG A 67 -18.05 2.44 -9.92
N LEU A 68 -18.65 1.45 -10.56
CA LEU A 68 -18.87 1.45 -12.00
C LEU A 68 -20.12 2.27 -12.36
N GLY A 69 -19.98 3.20 -13.28
CA GLY A 69 -21.07 4.04 -13.76
C GLY A 69 -21.58 5.06 -12.74
N GLY A 70 -22.54 5.88 -13.19
CA GLY A 70 -23.18 6.88 -12.36
C GLY A 70 -24.04 7.85 -13.15
N VAL A 71 -24.76 8.72 -12.42
CA VAL A 71 -25.65 9.74 -12.98
C VAL A 71 -25.14 11.14 -12.61
N PRO A 72 -25.16 12.10 -13.56
CA PRO A 72 -25.58 11.95 -14.97
C PRO A 72 -24.60 11.09 -15.79
N ALA A 73 -24.98 10.70 -17.02
CA ALA A 73 -24.13 9.91 -17.90
C ALA A 73 -22.76 10.58 -18.12
N PHE A 74 -21.74 9.76 -18.38
CA PHE A 74 -20.40 10.25 -18.68
C PHE A 74 -20.30 10.80 -20.10
N ASN A 75 -19.45 11.80 -20.29
CA ASN A 75 -18.89 12.07 -21.60
C ASN A 75 -17.99 10.87 -22.00
N PRO A 76 -18.06 10.36 -23.25
CA PRO A 76 -17.26 9.22 -23.71
C PRO A 76 -15.75 9.36 -23.49
N ASP A 77 -15.20 10.57 -23.51
CA ASP A 77 -13.76 10.80 -23.36
C ASP A 77 -13.28 10.81 -21.89
N VAL A 78 -14.22 10.74 -20.94
CA VAL A 78 -13.92 10.77 -19.51
C VAL A 78 -13.72 9.35 -19.00
N VAL A 79 -12.56 9.08 -18.40
CA VAL A 79 -12.24 7.77 -17.78
C VAL A 79 -13.02 7.56 -16.48
N SER A 80 -13.02 8.59 -15.63
CA SER A 80 -13.56 8.55 -14.28
C SER A 80 -13.93 9.95 -13.83
N ARG A 81 -14.72 10.05 -12.77
CA ARG A 81 -14.94 11.32 -12.05
C ARG A 81 -14.97 11.08 -10.55
N SER A 82 -14.58 12.10 -9.79
CA SER A 82 -14.65 12.09 -8.33
C SER A 82 -15.74 13.07 -7.89
N LEU A 83 -16.68 12.60 -7.07
CA LEU A 83 -17.76 13.40 -6.49
C LEU A 83 -17.73 13.31 -4.98
N THR A 84 -18.32 14.29 -4.30
CA THR A 84 -18.62 14.20 -2.86
C THR A 84 -20.13 14.00 -2.70
N ARG A 85 -20.55 12.86 -2.12
CA ARG A 85 -21.95 12.54 -1.84
C ARG A 85 -22.10 12.25 -0.35
N GLY A 86 -22.95 13.01 0.36
CA GLY A 86 -23.16 12.80 1.80
C GLY A 86 -21.88 12.89 2.65
N GLY A 87 -20.91 13.72 2.24
CA GLY A 87 -19.60 13.83 2.89
C GLY A 87 -18.59 12.75 2.49
N GLU A 88 -18.99 11.79 1.67
CA GLU A 88 -18.13 10.72 1.18
C GLU A 88 -17.59 11.01 -0.22
N ARG A 89 -16.29 10.78 -0.44
CA ARG A 89 -15.70 10.79 -1.78
C ARG A 89 -16.08 9.50 -2.51
N VAL A 90 -16.74 9.66 -3.66
CA VAL A 90 -17.13 8.57 -4.56
C VAL A 90 -16.43 8.76 -5.90
N VAL A 91 -15.65 7.77 -6.31
CA VAL A 91 -15.01 7.70 -7.62
C VAL A 91 -15.86 6.81 -8.52
N GLU A 92 -16.32 7.38 -9.61
CA GLU A 92 -17.18 6.73 -10.59
C GLU A 92 -16.39 6.47 -11.86
N PHE A 93 -16.33 5.21 -12.30
CA PHE A 93 -15.66 4.81 -13.53
C PHE A 93 -16.63 4.81 -14.70
N ASN A 94 -16.22 5.34 -15.84
CA ASN A 94 -17.04 5.33 -17.04
C ASN A 94 -17.07 3.92 -17.65
N PRO A 95 -18.22 3.23 -17.69
CA PRO A 95 -18.32 1.90 -18.28
C PRO A 95 -18.10 1.89 -19.80
N ASN A 96 -18.28 3.04 -20.46
CA ASN A 96 -18.08 3.22 -21.90
C ASN A 96 -16.95 4.24 -22.18
N GLY A 97 -16.02 4.38 -21.23
CA GLY A 97 -14.93 5.34 -21.32
C GLY A 97 -13.81 4.89 -22.27
N PRO A 98 -12.77 5.72 -22.44
CA PRO A 98 -11.70 5.44 -23.40
C PRO A 98 -10.71 4.38 -22.89
N LEU A 99 -10.82 3.94 -21.62
CA LEU A 99 -9.94 2.95 -21.01
C LEU A 99 -10.73 1.75 -20.47
N PRO A 100 -10.14 0.54 -20.52
CA PRO A 100 -10.68 -0.62 -19.80
C PRO A 100 -10.76 -0.37 -18.30
N LEU A 101 -11.76 -0.98 -17.63
CA LEU A 101 -12.01 -0.78 -16.19
C LEU A 101 -10.76 -1.04 -15.33
N ALA A 102 -10.02 -2.11 -15.60
CA ALA A 102 -8.80 -2.45 -14.85
C ALA A 102 -7.76 -1.30 -14.90
N GLN A 103 -7.56 -0.71 -16.08
CA GLN A 103 -6.63 0.40 -16.24
C GLN A 103 -7.16 1.67 -15.56
N ALA A 104 -8.45 1.99 -15.70
CA ALA A 104 -9.06 3.14 -15.05
C ALA A 104 -8.95 3.05 -13.51
N VAL A 105 -9.23 1.88 -12.94
CA VAL A 105 -9.11 1.62 -11.50
C VAL A 105 -7.66 1.73 -11.05
N LYS A 106 -6.69 1.23 -11.81
CA LYS A 106 -5.26 1.38 -11.49
C LYS A 106 -4.82 2.83 -11.39
N LEU A 107 -5.24 3.68 -12.33
CA LEU A 107 -4.92 5.11 -12.31
C LEU A 107 -5.50 5.80 -11.06
N GLU A 108 -6.75 5.50 -10.70
CA GLU A 108 -7.36 6.09 -9.50
C GLU A 108 -6.80 5.51 -8.20
N ALA A 109 -6.44 4.22 -8.17
CA ALA A 109 -5.76 3.61 -7.03
C ALA A 109 -4.38 4.25 -6.82
N ALA A 110 -3.61 4.48 -7.88
CA ALA A 110 -2.35 5.21 -7.82
C ALA A 110 -2.53 6.63 -7.25
N ARG A 111 -3.58 7.36 -7.66
CA ARG A 111 -3.89 8.68 -7.08
C ARG A 111 -4.28 8.61 -5.61
N VAL A 112 -5.04 7.61 -5.17
CA VAL A 112 -5.34 7.39 -3.74
C VAL A 112 -4.06 7.14 -2.95
N LEU A 113 -3.11 6.43 -3.54
CA LEU A 113 -1.77 6.22 -3.00
C LEU A 113 -0.86 7.46 -3.15
N GLY A 114 -1.29 8.54 -3.79
CA GLY A 114 -0.44 9.71 -4.06
C GLY A 114 0.77 9.41 -4.94
N LEU A 115 0.68 8.38 -5.78
CA LEU A 115 1.67 8.01 -6.78
C LEU A 115 1.38 8.77 -8.10
N PRO A 116 2.41 9.06 -8.92
CA PRO A 116 2.20 9.66 -10.22
C PRO A 116 1.47 8.69 -11.17
N GLU A 117 0.88 9.21 -12.25
CA GLU A 117 0.06 8.43 -13.19
C GLU A 117 0.83 7.27 -13.82
N ASN A 118 2.10 7.51 -14.13
CA ASN A 118 3.06 6.56 -14.69
C ASN A 118 4.02 6.03 -13.62
N ALA A 119 3.53 5.78 -12.40
CA ALA A 119 4.34 5.33 -11.28
C ALA A 119 5.26 4.17 -11.64
N THR A 120 6.55 4.38 -11.40
CA THR A 120 7.58 3.38 -11.51
C THR A 120 7.68 2.60 -10.18
N PRO A 121 8.33 1.43 -10.19
CA PRO A 121 8.68 0.74 -8.95
C PRO A 121 9.50 1.61 -7.99
N GLN A 122 10.28 2.57 -8.50
CA GLN A 122 11.05 3.49 -7.69
C GLN A 122 10.17 4.51 -6.97
N ASP A 123 9.14 5.05 -7.63
CA ASP A 123 8.17 5.97 -6.99
C ASP A 123 7.45 5.30 -5.81
N VAL A 124 7.09 4.02 -5.99
CA VAL A 124 6.47 3.21 -4.95
C VAL A 124 7.41 3.02 -3.76
N ARG A 125 8.68 2.71 -4.03
CA ARG A 125 9.71 2.52 -3.00
C ARG A 125 10.06 3.80 -2.26
N ALA A 126 10.20 4.92 -2.97
CA ALA A 126 10.39 6.24 -2.38
C ALA A 126 9.29 6.55 -1.38
N ARG A 127 8.04 6.31 -1.77
CA ARG A 127 6.89 6.67 -0.94
C ARG A 127 6.57 5.68 0.19
N TYR A 128 6.78 4.38 -0.04
CA TYR A 128 6.26 3.32 0.83
C TYR A 128 7.33 2.34 1.33
N GLY A 129 8.57 2.45 0.85
CA GLY A 129 9.69 1.60 1.28
C GLY A 129 10.33 2.03 2.61
N GLY A 130 9.98 3.22 3.12
CA GLY A 130 10.47 3.74 4.40
C GLY A 130 11.91 4.27 4.40
N ALA A 131 12.61 4.17 3.26
CA ALA A 131 14.01 4.58 3.13
C ALA A 131 14.22 6.05 2.70
N ASP A 132 13.15 6.78 2.37
CA ASP A 132 13.17 8.24 2.28
C ASP A 132 13.08 8.80 3.72
N LEU A 133 14.24 8.96 4.35
CA LEU A 133 14.38 9.27 5.78
C LEU A 133 14.27 10.77 6.05
N ASN A 134 14.46 11.61 5.04
CA ASN A 134 14.29 13.07 5.13
C ASN A 134 12.94 13.56 4.56
N ALA A 135 12.15 12.68 3.95
CA ALA A 135 10.85 12.93 3.32
C ALA A 135 10.89 13.94 2.15
N ASP A 136 11.98 13.99 1.40
CA ASP A 136 12.13 14.87 0.24
C ASP A 136 11.63 14.25 -1.08
N GLY A 137 11.16 13.00 -1.03
CA GLY A 137 10.64 12.24 -2.15
C GLY A 137 11.70 11.52 -2.97
N ARG A 138 12.97 11.52 -2.52
CA ARG A 138 14.07 10.76 -3.12
C ARG A 138 14.66 9.82 -2.07
N ILE A 139 15.43 8.85 -2.55
CA ILE A 139 16.22 7.96 -1.69
C ILE A 139 17.65 8.06 -2.17
N ASP A 140 18.41 8.95 -1.53
CA ASP A 140 19.74 9.34 -1.98
C ASP A 140 20.76 9.45 -0.83
N LEU A 141 21.89 10.12 -1.10
CA LEU A 141 22.99 10.24 -0.15
C LEU A 141 22.58 10.96 1.15
N ALA A 142 21.59 11.85 1.10
CA ALA A 142 21.08 12.53 2.28
C ALA A 142 20.39 11.54 3.23
N ASP A 143 19.60 10.61 2.72
CA ASP A 143 18.97 9.56 3.51
C ASP A 143 20.02 8.59 4.05
N PHE A 144 21.00 8.24 3.23
CA PHE A 144 22.12 7.40 3.66
C PHE A 144 22.91 8.03 4.82
N ALA A 145 23.11 9.35 4.80
CA ALA A 145 23.73 10.09 5.89
C ALA A 145 22.89 10.01 7.18
N ILE A 146 21.56 10.07 7.08
CA ILE A 146 20.66 9.91 8.24
C ILE A 146 20.75 8.49 8.81
N LEU A 147 20.70 7.46 7.95
CA LEU A 147 20.83 6.06 8.37
C LEU A 147 22.16 5.82 9.09
N THR A 148 23.27 6.23 8.48
CA THR A 148 24.61 6.04 9.05
C THR A 148 24.84 6.84 10.34
N ALA A 149 24.24 8.03 10.48
CA ALA A 149 24.26 8.81 11.72
C ALA A 149 23.49 8.14 12.89
N ASN A 150 22.63 7.17 12.58
CA ASN A 150 21.90 6.38 13.57
C ASN A 150 22.43 4.94 13.72
N TYR A 151 23.38 4.52 12.90
CA TYR A 151 23.93 3.17 12.91
C TYR A 151 24.50 2.78 14.29
N GLY A 152 24.13 1.59 14.76
CA GLY A 152 24.49 1.04 16.07
C GLY A 152 23.64 1.55 17.24
N LYS A 153 22.68 2.46 17.01
CA LYS A 153 21.72 2.88 18.05
C LYS A 153 20.65 1.80 18.26
N ASN A 154 20.11 1.77 19.49
CA ASN A 154 19.00 0.91 19.88
C ASN A 154 17.91 1.75 20.54
N GLY A 155 16.64 1.45 20.27
CA GLY A 155 15.48 2.20 20.76
C GLY A 155 14.30 2.12 19.80
N SER A 156 13.14 2.63 20.20
CA SER A 156 11.95 2.64 19.34
C SER A 156 11.88 3.91 18.50
N GLY A 157 11.50 3.77 17.23
CA GLY A 157 11.28 4.92 16.33
C GLY A 157 12.56 5.62 15.90
N LEU A 158 13.67 4.88 15.80
CA LEU A 158 14.94 5.42 15.32
C LEU A 158 14.85 5.68 13.80
N PRO A 159 15.27 6.86 13.31
CA PRO A 159 15.47 7.06 11.88
C PRO A 159 16.49 6.04 11.35
N GLY A 160 16.10 5.28 10.34
CA GLY A 160 16.92 4.21 9.77
C GLY A 160 16.69 2.82 10.34
N ASP A 161 15.81 2.62 11.34
CA ASP A 161 15.30 1.29 11.74
C ASP A 161 14.19 0.89 10.77
N LEU A 162 14.58 0.35 9.63
CA LEU A 162 13.69 0.07 8.49
C LEU A 162 12.93 -1.25 8.68
N ASN A 163 13.47 -2.17 9.46
CA ASN A 163 12.81 -3.44 9.76
C ASN A 163 11.93 -3.38 11.03
N GLY A 164 12.04 -2.31 11.83
CA GLY A 164 11.26 -2.07 13.04
C GLY A 164 11.67 -2.94 14.24
N ASP A 165 12.89 -3.48 14.26
CA ASP A 165 13.37 -4.37 15.33
C ASP A 165 13.96 -3.61 16.55
N GLY A 166 13.97 -2.28 16.47
CA GLY A 166 14.48 -1.40 17.51
C GLY A 166 15.98 -1.20 17.47
N LYS A 167 16.65 -1.58 16.37
CA LYS A 167 18.07 -1.35 16.13
C LYS A 167 18.26 -0.74 14.75
N VAL A 168 19.34 0.01 14.59
CA VAL A 168 19.78 0.46 13.27
C VAL A 168 21.09 -0.26 12.97
N ASP A 169 21.05 -1.29 12.14
CA ASP A 169 22.20 -2.13 11.86
C ASP A 169 22.36 -2.55 10.39
N GLY A 170 23.18 -3.57 10.14
CA GLY A 170 23.48 -4.05 8.80
C GLY A 170 22.25 -4.57 8.05
N VAL A 171 21.20 -5.01 8.75
CA VAL A 171 19.94 -5.42 8.13
C VAL A 171 19.23 -4.22 7.53
N ASP A 172 19.20 -3.09 8.23
CA ASP A 172 18.60 -1.86 7.72
C ASP A 172 19.40 -1.29 6.55
N LEU A 173 20.72 -1.35 6.62
CA LEU A 173 21.58 -0.96 5.50
C LEU A 173 21.30 -1.82 4.25
N GLN A 174 21.08 -3.12 4.41
CA GLN A 174 20.68 -3.99 3.31
C GLN A 174 19.30 -3.61 2.75
N LEU A 175 18.32 -3.32 3.60
CA LEU A 175 17.00 -2.85 3.16
C LEU A 175 17.10 -1.53 2.40
N PHE A 176 17.83 -0.55 2.93
CA PHE A 176 18.07 0.75 2.30
C PHE A 176 18.69 0.59 0.90
N SER A 177 19.67 -0.30 0.74
CA SER A 177 20.37 -0.53 -0.52
C SER A 177 19.45 -1.00 -1.67
N LYS A 178 18.29 -1.60 -1.36
CA LYS A 178 17.30 -2.01 -2.37
C LYS A 178 16.59 -0.82 -3.01
N PHE A 179 16.60 0.32 -2.33
CA PHE A 179 15.87 1.52 -2.72
C PHE A 179 16.80 2.66 -3.14
N TYR A 180 18.05 2.63 -2.68
CA TYR A 180 19.06 3.62 -3.00
C TYR A 180 19.35 3.70 -4.50
N THR A 181 19.34 4.92 -5.03
CA THR A 181 19.68 5.18 -6.43
C THR A 181 20.96 5.99 -6.48
N LEU A 182 21.93 5.56 -7.31
CA LEU A 182 23.12 6.36 -7.59
C LEU A 182 22.73 7.57 -8.43
N PRO A 183 23.23 8.79 -8.12
CA PRO A 183 23.04 9.97 -8.95
C PRO A 183 23.66 9.81 -10.35
#